data_AF-A0A2D3PUP5-F1
#
_entry.id   AF-A0A2D3PUP5-F1
#
_cell.length_a   1.000
_cell.length_b   1.000
_cell.length_c   1.000
_cell.angle_alpha   90.00
_cell.angle_beta   90.00
_cell.angle_gamma   90.00
#
_symmetry.space_group_name_H-M   'P 1'
#
loop_
_entity.id
_entity.type
_entity.pdbx_description
1 polymer ?
#
loop_
_entity_poly.entity_id
_entity_poly.type
_entity_poly.pdbx_seq_one_letter_code
_entity_poly.pdbx_strand_id
1 'polypeptide(L)'
;MTERRKKEILKLIDNLYFEFGTKNPVSICKGLDIEIVSANIEMKGLYTVVLNSKLIVVQSLLEGFAKLFVIGHELFHALEHDCDEIRFFREHTSFKTSIYEEEANFFSVQLLKDYIEYHQDEVADLEIAEEIEKFI
;
A
#
# COMPACT_ATOMS: atom_id res chain seq x y z
N MET A 1 14.69 7.19 1.78
CA MET A 1 14.06 7.49 3.11
C MET A 1 15.07 7.50 4.28
N THR A 2 14.84 8.29 5.35
CA THR A 2 15.72 8.36 6.54
C THR A 2 15.43 7.25 7.58
N GLU A 3 16.41 6.90 8.43
CA GLU A 3 16.23 5.91 9.51
C GLU A 3 15.17 6.32 10.55
N ARG A 4 15.01 7.62 10.80
CA ARG A 4 13.95 8.12 11.67
C ARG A 4 12.57 7.81 11.08
N ARG A 5 12.37 8.09 9.79
CA ARG A 5 11.09 7.85 9.11
C ARG A 5 10.74 6.36 9.05
N LYS A 6 11.73 5.49 8.79
CA LYS A 6 11.55 4.03 8.87
C LYS A 6 10.99 3.60 10.23
N LYS A 7 11.56 4.13 11.34
CA LYS A 7 11.07 3.84 12.71
C LYS A 7 9.64 4.32 12.95
N GLU A 8 9.28 5.49 12.41
CA GLU A 8 7.93 6.02 12.49
C GLU A 8 6.93 5.11 11.76
N ILE A 9 7.27 4.64 10.55
CA ILE A 9 6.44 3.70 9.78
C ILE A 9 6.31 2.34 10.49
N LEU A 10 7.40 1.79 11.05
CA LEU A 10 7.33 0.55 11.82
C LEU A 10 6.42 0.69 13.05
N LYS A 11 6.48 1.83 13.74
CA LYS A 11 5.59 2.12 14.87
C LYS A 11 4.12 2.23 14.44
N LEU A 12 3.86 2.80 13.25
CA LEU A 12 2.50 2.81 12.68
C LEU A 12 1.98 1.39 12.47
N ILE A 13 2.80 0.48 11.93
CA ILE A 13 2.42 -0.94 11.76
C ILE A 13 2.08 -1.59 13.10
N ASP A 14 2.88 -1.35 14.15
CA ASP A 14 2.61 -1.87 15.50
C ASP A 14 1.29 -1.33 16.07
N ASN A 15 0.99 -0.05 15.85
CA ASN A 15 -0.28 0.56 16.28
C ASN A 15 -1.48 -0.06 15.55
N LEU A 16 -1.39 -0.22 14.22
CA LEU A 16 -2.45 -0.87 13.43
C LEU A 16 -2.68 -2.31 13.90
N TYR A 17 -1.60 -3.05 14.17
CA TYR A 17 -1.72 -4.40 14.71
C TYR A 17 -2.37 -4.41 16.10
N PHE A 18 -2.01 -3.48 16.97
CA PHE A 18 -2.62 -3.35 18.30
C PHE A 18 -4.12 -3.02 18.22
N GLU A 19 -4.52 -2.15 17.29
CA GLU A 19 -5.91 -1.72 17.12
C GLU A 19 -6.80 -2.79 16.47
N PHE A 20 -6.32 -3.42 15.38
CA PHE A 20 -7.13 -4.34 14.58
C PHE A 20 -6.85 -5.82 14.86
N GLY A 21 -5.79 -6.14 15.61
CA GLY A 21 -5.39 -7.52 15.93
C GLY A 21 -4.85 -8.31 14.74
N THR A 22 -4.51 -7.62 13.64
CA THR A 22 -4.08 -8.26 12.39
C THR A 22 -3.17 -7.35 11.58
N LYS A 23 -2.29 -7.94 10.77
CA LYS A 23 -1.50 -7.25 9.74
C LYS A 23 -2.09 -7.40 8.33
N ASN A 24 -3.26 -8.04 8.19
CA ASN A 24 -3.93 -8.17 6.90
C ASN A 24 -4.44 -6.79 6.45
N PRO A 25 -3.92 -6.22 5.33
CA PRO A 25 -4.31 -4.89 4.89
C PRO A 25 -5.80 -4.80 4.49
N VAL A 26 -6.42 -5.89 4.02
CA VAL A 26 -7.87 -5.93 3.72
C VAL A 26 -8.70 -5.75 4.99
N SER A 27 -8.33 -6.46 6.05
CA SER A 27 -9.02 -6.36 7.35
C SER A 27 -8.84 -4.99 7.99
N ILE A 28 -7.64 -4.42 7.88
CA ILE A 28 -7.34 -3.06 8.37
C ILE A 28 -8.16 -2.02 7.61
N CYS A 29 -8.19 -2.08 6.27
CA CYS A 29 -9.02 -1.18 5.46
C CYS A 29 -10.50 -1.24 5.86
N LYS A 30 -11.03 -2.46 6.07
CA LYS A 30 -12.41 -2.65 6.55
C LYS A 30 -12.64 -2.00 7.92
N GLY A 31 -11.68 -2.11 8.85
CA GLY A 31 -11.77 -1.47 10.15
C GLY A 31 -11.72 0.06 10.11
N LEU A 32 -11.05 0.61 9.09
CA LEU A 32 -10.92 2.05 8.85
C LEU A 32 -12.01 2.65 7.95
N ASP A 33 -13.04 1.86 7.58
CA ASP A 33 -14.08 2.26 6.63
C ASP A 33 -13.54 2.70 5.25
N ILE A 34 -12.48 2.01 4.80
CA ILE A 34 -11.89 2.18 3.47
C ILE A 34 -12.41 1.04 2.58
N GLU A 35 -13.17 1.39 1.55
CA GLU A 35 -13.70 0.42 0.59
C GLU A 35 -12.58 -0.06 -0.35
N ILE A 36 -12.56 -1.35 -0.67
CA ILE A 36 -11.64 -1.93 -1.65
C ILE A 36 -12.44 -2.45 -2.84
N VAL A 37 -12.15 -1.94 -4.03
CA VAL A 37 -12.80 -2.36 -5.28
C VAL A 37 -11.76 -2.91 -6.24
N SER A 38 -12.05 -4.06 -6.85
CA SER A 38 -11.25 -4.58 -7.95
C SER A 38 -11.80 -4.11 -9.30
N ALA A 39 -10.96 -3.50 -10.13
CA ALA A 39 -11.34 -2.97 -11.44
C ALA A 39 -10.20 -3.15 -12.45
N ASN A 40 -10.53 -3.09 -13.74
CA ASN A 40 -9.51 -3.07 -14.78
C ASN A 40 -9.04 -1.61 -14.99
N ILE A 41 -7.85 -1.30 -14.47
CA ILE A 41 -7.23 0.03 -14.50
C ILE A 41 -5.80 -0.06 -15.04
N GLU A 42 -5.29 1.02 -15.65
CA GLU A 42 -3.92 0.99 -16.20
C GLU A 42 -2.83 0.89 -15.11
N MET A 43 -3.16 1.33 -13.90
CA MET A 43 -2.29 1.27 -12.73
C MET A 43 -2.49 -0.03 -11.94
N LYS A 44 -1.58 -0.33 -11.01
CA LYS A 44 -1.70 -1.48 -10.11
C LYS A 44 -2.74 -1.25 -9.03
N GLY A 45 -2.78 -0.05 -8.47
CA GLY A 45 -3.75 0.41 -7.49
C GLY A 45 -3.87 1.93 -7.48
N LEU A 46 -4.88 2.42 -6.79
CA LEU A 46 -5.14 3.83 -6.56
C LEU A 46 -5.98 4.03 -5.29
N TYR A 47 -5.46 4.78 -4.32
CA TYR A 47 -6.25 5.40 -3.28
C TYR A 47 -6.89 6.71 -3.76
N THR A 48 -8.19 6.88 -3.53
CA THR A 48 -8.93 8.11 -3.81
C THR A 48 -10.05 8.33 -2.79
N VAL A 49 -10.68 9.50 -2.84
CA VAL A 49 -11.88 9.83 -2.04
C VAL A 49 -12.96 10.33 -2.98
N VAL A 50 -14.11 9.67 -2.92
CA VAL A 50 -15.29 10.01 -3.72
C VAL A 50 -16.43 10.29 -2.77
N LEU A 51 -17.02 11.49 -2.83
CA LEU A 51 -18.15 11.88 -1.97
C LEU A 51 -17.89 11.64 -0.46
N ASN A 52 -16.68 11.94 0.01
CA ASN A 52 -16.19 11.71 1.39
C ASN A 52 -15.98 10.23 1.78
N SER A 53 -16.18 9.28 0.87
CA SER A 53 -15.85 7.87 1.09
C SER A 53 -14.44 7.57 0.61
N LYS A 54 -13.64 6.93 1.46
CA LYS A 54 -12.28 6.47 1.13
C LYS A 54 -12.35 5.18 0.33
N LEU A 55 -11.66 5.16 -0.81
CA LEU A 55 -11.68 4.05 -1.76
C LEU A 55 -10.26 3.67 -2.17
N ILE A 56 -9.97 2.37 -2.16
CA ILE A 56 -8.81 1.77 -2.80
C ILE A 56 -9.29 0.96 -3.99
N VAL A 57 -8.89 1.37 -5.19
CA VAL A 57 -9.11 0.61 -6.43
C VAL A 57 -7.86 -0.23 -6.70
N VAL A 58 -8.03 -1.52 -6.96
CA VAL A 58 -6.91 -2.44 -7.25
C VAL A 58 -7.14 -3.11 -8.60
N GLN A 59 -6.06 -3.27 -9.37
CA GLN A 59 -6.10 -4.00 -10.63
C GLN A 59 -6.63 -5.43 -10.41
N SER A 60 -7.72 -5.74 -11.11
CA SER A 60 -8.45 -7.01 -11.06
C SER A 60 -7.60 -8.25 -11.36
N LEU A 61 -6.52 -8.12 -12.12
CA LEU A 61 -5.62 -9.22 -12.47
C LEU A 61 -4.60 -9.56 -11.38
N LEU A 62 -4.47 -8.73 -10.34
CA LEU A 62 -3.57 -9.01 -9.23
C LEU A 62 -4.19 -10.03 -8.26
N GLU A 63 -3.37 -10.99 -7.83
CA GLU A 63 -3.74 -12.02 -6.87
C GLU A 63 -2.65 -12.21 -5.80
N GLY A 64 -2.95 -13.03 -4.78
CA GLY A 64 -1.98 -13.44 -3.76
C GLY A 64 -1.24 -12.29 -3.09
N PHE A 65 0.08 -12.46 -2.94
CA PHE A 65 0.97 -11.46 -2.33
C PHE A 65 0.91 -10.13 -3.07
N ALA A 66 0.93 -10.13 -4.41
CA ALA A 66 0.94 -8.90 -5.21
C ALA A 66 -0.30 -8.03 -4.94
N LYS A 67 -1.47 -8.65 -4.84
CA LYS A 67 -2.71 -7.94 -4.49
C LYS A 67 -2.64 -7.35 -3.08
N LEU A 68 -2.19 -8.13 -2.10
CA LEU A 68 -2.05 -7.65 -0.72
C LEU A 68 -1.02 -6.52 -0.61
N PHE A 69 0.08 -6.62 -1.35
CA PHE A 69 1.11 -5.60 -1.42
C PHE A 69 0.55 -4.27 -1.94
N VAL A 70 -0.20 -4.31 -3.04
CA VAL A 70 -0.82 -3.10 -3.59
C VAL A 70 -1.87 -2.51 -2.65
N ILE A 71 -2.68 -3.34 -1.99
CA ILE A 71 -3.64 -2.85 -0.99
C ILE A 71 -2.91 -2.21 0.19
N GLY A 72 -1.85 -2.84 0.70
CA GLY A 72 -1.02 -2.29 1.77
C GLY A 72 -0.35 -0.96 1.38
N HIS A 73 0.11 -0.86 0.14
CA HIS A 73 0.68 0.37 -0.41
C HIS A 73 -0.35 1.50 -0.44
N GLU A 74 -1.54 1.27 -1.03
CA GLU A 74 -2.58 2.30 -1.08
C GLU A 74 -3.19 2.62 0.30
N LEU A 75 -3.21 1.65 1.22
CA LEU A 75 -3.55 1.89 2.63
C LEU A 75 -2.59 2.90 3.28
N PHE A 76 -1.29 2.81 3.00
CA PHE A 76 -0.34 3.81 3.50
C PHE A 76 -0.67 5.21 3.00
N HIS A 77 -1.01 5.33 1.71
CA HIS A 77 -1.46 6.61 1.16
C HIS A 77 -2.70 7.15 1.86
N ALA A 78 -3.65 6.28 2.19
CA ALA A 78 -4.87 6.66 2.92
C ALA A 78 -4.61 7.13 4.35
N LEU A 79 -3.51 6.70 4.97
CA LEU A 79 -3.13 7.03 6.34
C LEU A 79 -2.25 8.28 6.42
N GLU A 80 -1.23 8.39 5.58
CA GLU A 80 -0.14 9.37 5.72
C GLU A 80 -0.09 10.40 4.59
N HIS A 81 -0.70 10.12 3.44
CA HIS A 81 -0.61 10.96 2.24
C HIS A 81 -1.98 11.49 1.78
N ASP A 82 -2.92 11.59 2.72
CA ASP A 82 -4.31 11.96 2.48
C ASP A 82 -4.52 13.49 2.36
N CYS A 83 -3.66 14.20 1.61
CA CYS A 83 -3.85 15.62 1.31
C CYS A 83 -3.91 15.88 -0.20
N ASP A 84 -4.65 16.92 -0.57
CA ASP A 84 -4.98 17.25 -1.96
C ASP A 84 -3.74 17.50 -2.81
N GLU A 85 -2.69 18.09 -2.23
CA GLU A 85 -1.44 18.34 -2.92
C GLU A 85 -0.75 17.03 -3.32
N ILE A 86 -0.63 16.07 -2.40
CA ILE A 86 0.04 14.79 -2.69
C ILE A 86 -0.77 13.97 -3.70
N ARG A 87 -2.10 13.97 -3.58
CA ARG A 87 -3.00 13.33 -4.55
C ARG A 87 -2.85 13.93 -5.95
N PHE A 88 -2.88 15.27 -6.05
CA PHE A 88 -2.69 15.97 -7.31
C PHE A 88 -1.33 15.63 -7.95
N PHE A 89 -0.25 15.61 -7.16
CA PHE A 89 1.08 15.24 -7.65
C PHE A 89 1.14 13.80 -8.16
N ARG A 90 0.52 12.83 -7.48
CA ARG A 90 0.48 11.42 -7.93
C ARG A 90 -0.32 11.25 -9.23
N GLU A 91 -1.43 11.96 -9.36
CA GLU A 91 -2.30 11.87 -10.54
C GLU A 91 -1.72 12.56 -11.78
N HIS A 92 -0.92 13.62 -11.59
CA HIS A 92 -0.47 14.49 -12.69
C HIS A 92 1.03 14.42 -12.99
N THR A 93 1.82 13.76 -12.14
CA THR A 93 3.25 13.60 -12.36
C THR A 93 3.64 12.13 -12.35
N SER A 94 4.25 11.64 -13.42
CA SER A 94 4.63 10.22 -13.60
C SER A 94 5.82 9.78 -12.72
N PHE A 95 6.02 10.42 -11.56
CA PHE A 95 7.15 10.14 -10.68
C PHE A 95 6.88 8.91 -9.82
N LYS A 96 7.10 7.73 -10.41
CA LYS A 96 7.16 6.42 -9.73
C LYS A 96 8.28 6.31 -8.66
N THR A 97 9.09 7.36 -8.48
CA THR A 97 10.26 7.39 -7.58
C THR A 97 10.19 8.51 -6.55
N SER A 98 8.98 8.96 -6.18
CA SER A 98 8.83 9.95 -5.10
C SER A 98 9.12 9.33 -3.73
N ILE A 99 9.51 10.16 -2.76
CA ILE A 99 9.70 9.70 -1.37
C ILE A 99 8.42 9.06 -0.80
N TYR A 100 7.25 9.51 -1.25
CA TYR A 100 5.95 8.98 -0.81
C TYR A 100 5.71 7.55 -1.32
N GLU A 101 6.12 7.25 -2.55
CA GLU A 101 6.03 5.89 -3.11
C GLU A 101 7.06 4.95 -2.42
N GLU A 102 8.26 5.46 -2.11
CA GLU A 102 9.27 4.71 -1.34
C GLU A 102 8.75 4.35 0.07
N GLU A 103 8.09 5.30 0.75
CA GLU A 103 7.49 5.07 2.06
C GLU A 103 6.32 4.08 2.02
N ALA A 104 5.44 4.18 1.01
CA ALA A 104 4.33 3.27 0.81
C ALA A 104 4.79 1.84 0.51
N ASN A 105 5.82 1.68 -0.35
CA ASN A 105 6.44 0.39 -0.61
C ASN A 105 7.05 -0.21 0.66
N PHE A 106 7.82 0.59 1.41
CA PHE A 106 8.42 0.15 2.66
C PHE A 106 7.36 -0.28 3.68
N PHE A 107 6.31 0.52 3.87
CA PHE A 107 5.20 0.16 4.77
C PHE A 107 4.57 -1.17 4.36
N SER A 108 4.24 -1.33 3.08
CA SER A 108 3.56 -2.53 2.59
C SER A 108 4.40 -3.80 2.77
N VAL A 109 5.70 -3.77 2.42
CA VAL A 109 6.62 -4.89 2.67
C VAL A 109 6.69 -5.21 4.16
N GLN A 110 6.89 -4.21 5.01
CA GLN A 110 7.04 -4.42 6.45
C GLN A 110 5.75 -4.86 7.15
N LEU A 111 4.59 -4.49 6.63
CA LEU A 111 3.30 -4.96 7.11
C LEU A 111 3.11 -6.45 6.77
N LEU A 112 3.48 -6.86 5.55
CA LEU A 112 3.23 -8.21 5.06
C LEU A 112 4.28 -9.26 5.47
N LYS A 113 5.52 -8.85 5.75
CA LYS A 113 6.64 -9.78 6.02
C LYS A 113 6.37 -10.84 7.10
N ASP A 114 5.54 -10.52 8.10
CA ASP A 114 5.19 -11.44 9.20
C ASP A 114 3.78 -12.04 9.04
N TYR A 115 3.05 -11.61 8.00
CA TYR A 115 1.66 -12.00 7.75
C TYR A 115 1.56 -13.13 6.72
N ILE A 116 2.37 -13.04 5.66
CA ILE A 116 2.41 -14.00 4.56
C ILE A 116 3.84 -14.14 4.07
N GLU A 117 4.28 -15.37 3.80
CA GLU A 117 5.61 -15.63 3.26
C GLU A 117 5.68 -15.09 1.83
N TYR A 118 6.79 -14.43 1.50
CA TYR A 118 7.03 -13.92 0.15
C TYR A 118 7.81 -14.96 -0.66
N HIS A 119 7.21 -15.38 -1.77
CA HIS A 119 7.86 -16.21 -2.78
C HIS A 119 7.90 -15.43 -4.10
N GLN A 120 9.10 -15.14 -4.59
CA GLN A 120 9.31 -14.30 -5.78
C GLN A 120 8.60 -14.87 -7.02
N ASP A 121 8.54 -16.20 -7.14
CA ASP A 121 7.85 -16.93 -8.21
C ASP A 121 6.32 -16.83 -8.17
N GLU A 122 5.73 -16.36 -7.06
CA GLU A 122 4.30 -16.11 -6.94
C GLU A 122 3.88 -14.72 -7.46
N VAL A 123 4.83 -13.81 -7.69
CA VAL A 123 4.56 -12.47 -8.21
C VAL A 123 4.89 -12.40 -9.69
N ALA A 124 3.87 -12.57 -10.53
CA ALA A 124 4.02 -12.47 -11.99
C ALA A 124 4.36 -11.05 -12.49
N ASP A 125 4.08 -10.02 -11.68
CA ASP A 125 4.37 -8.63 -12.02
C ASP A 125 5.81 -8.26 -11.63
N LEU A 126 6.68 -8.21 -12.63
CA LEU A 126 8.12 -7.94 -12.47
C LEU A 126 8.39 -6.62 -11.73
N GLU A 127 7.63 -5.56 -12.00
CA GLU A 127 7.85 -4.27 -11.33
C GLU A 127 7.42 -4.34 -9.86
N ILE A 128 6.38 -5.12 -9.50
CA ILE A 128 6.06 -5.36 -8.07
C ILE A 128 7.20 -6.14 -7.40
N ALA A 129 7.70 -7.20 -8.04
CA ALA A 129 8.79 -8.01 -7.50
C ALA A 129 10.05 -7.17 -7.25
N GLU A 130 10.45 -6.34 -8.22
CA GLU A 130 11.59 -5.42 -8.11
C GLU A 130 11.44 -4.40 -6.97
N GLU A 131 10.23 -3.88 -6.73
CA GLU A 131 9.99 -2.97 -5.60
C GLU A 131 10.09 -3.68 -4.25
N ILE A 132 9.56 -4.91 -4.16
CA ILE A 132 9.59 -5.71 -2.93
C ILE A 132 11.04 -6.05 -2.54
N GLU A 133 11.87 -6.48 -3.51
CA GLU A 133 13.26 -6.88 -3.30
C GLU A 133 14.14 -5.77 -2.70
N LYS A 134 13.77 -4.49 -2.85
CA LYS A 134 14.51 -3.37 -2.24
C LYS A 134 14.40 -3.32 -0.71
N PHE A 135 13.40 -3.99 -0.13
CA PHE A 135 13.02 -3.84 1.28
C PHE A 135 12.93 -5.15 2.07
N ILE A 136 13.17 -6.30 1.42
CA ILE A 136 13.38 -7.61 2.08
C ILE A 136 14.86 -7.72 2.48
#